data_AF-A0A7S2NST4-F1
#
_entry.id   AF-A0A7S2NST4-F1
#
_cell.length_a   1.000
_cell.length_b   1.000
_cell.length_c   1.000
_cell.angle_alpha   90.00
_cell.angle_beta   90.00
_cell.angle_gamma   90.00
#
_symmetry.space_group_name_H-M   'P 1'
#
loop_
_entity.id
_entity.type
_entity.pdbx_description
1 polymer ?
#
loop_
_entity_poly.entity_id
_entity_poly.type
_entity_poly.pdbx_seq_one_letter_code
_entity_poly.pdbx_strand_id
1 'polypeptide(L)'
;MVPLFCSGQEGSCYVSTANLDGETNLKLKAAPSATQKAFPATPEGTKSDAGLAALRRDVVSRASALDVCVDAEAPQTSIHEFKGRVRVSGGAAPGDDPLGPKELLLRGTVLRNTAFCVGVVVYTGPETRMVMNSRPAPIKQSNLERITNRIMLLILLAQAALALISAWLSCRGQDNLKQHWYLLRPDILLPDSVGYWLTFFVLYSNLMPISLYPTMEWCNTFQAYFIQNDVKMFYTDLSYPAGVRSSNLCQELGQVSYIFSDKTGTLTQNVMELKRVYIAGKVYGDVTAEKGFAGARQVIAARDDRRTCEDIDRFFEVLAVAHTVMVSQAADGTLKYEA
;
A
#
# COMPACT_ATOMS: atom_id res chain seq x y z
N MET A 1 -2.78 -6.23 17.24
CA MET A 1 -3.47 -6.06 18.54
C MET A 1 -4.35 -7.28 18.78
N VAL A 2 -4.53 -7.65 20.04
CA VAL A 2 -5.48 -8.70 20.45
C VAL A 2 -6.73 -7.99 20.98
N PRO A 3 -7.92 -8.18 20.38
CA PRO A 3 -9.15 -7.55 20.86
C PRO A 3 -9.57 -8.18 22.19
N LEU A 4 -9.82 -7.35 23.19
CA LEU A 4 -10.40 -7.76 24.48
C LEU A 4 -11.93 -7.68 24.45
N PHE A 5 -12.46 -6.67 23.76
CA PHE A 5 -13.89 -6.43 23.56
C PHE A 5 -14.14 -5.90 22.16
N CYS A 6 -15.20 -6.37 21.52
CA CYS A 6 -15.70 -5.85 20.25
C CYS A 6 -17.18 -5.53 20.40
N SER A 7 -17.64 -4.44 19.78
CA SER A 7 -19.05 -4.06 19.81
C SER A 7 -19.96 -4.96 18.95
N GLY A 8 -19.41 -5.95 18.23
CA GLY A 8 -20.20 -6.88 17.44
C GLY A 8 -20.96 -7.89 18.30
N GLN A 9 -21.85 -8.65 17.67
CA GLN A 9 -22.52 -9.77 18.32
C GLN A 9 -21.48 -10.78 18.80
N GLU A 10 -21.68 -11.29 20.02
CA GLU A 10 -20.78 -12.24 20.66
C GLU A 10 -19.29 -11.82 20.58
N GLY A 11 -18.98 -10.52 20.75
CA GLY A 11 -17.59 -10.07 20.88
C GLY A 11 -16.76 -10.27 19.60
N SER A 12 -17.43 -10.46 18.47
CA SER A 12 -16.82 -10.59 17.16
C SER A 12 -16.62 -9.24 16.47
N CYS A 13 -15.70 -9.19 15.52
CA CYS A 13 -15.52 -8.08 14.60
C CYS A 13 -15.15 -8.54 13.21
N TYR A 14 -15.52 -7.74 12.21
CA TYR A 14 -15.15 -7.97 10.83
C TYR A 14 -13.99 -7.07 10.45
N VAL A 15 -12.99 -7.65 9.79
CA VAL A 15 -11.87 -6.89 9.23
C VAL A 15 -11.71 -7.13 7.75
N SER A 16 -11.46 -6.05 7.02
CA SER A 16 -11.02 -6.13 5.63
C SER A 16 -9.50 -6.26 5.59
N THR A 17 -9.02 -7.29 4.87
CA THR A 17 -7.59 -7.53 4.63
C THR A 17 -7.14 -7.11 3.25
N ALA A 18 -7.93 -6.33 2.50
CA ALA A 18 -7.62 -5.89 1.14
C ALA A 18 -6.21 -5.27 1.01
N ASN A 19 -5.71 -4.59 2.05
CA ASN A 19 -4.37 -4.01 2.08
C ASN A 19 -3.22 -5.01 2.31
N LEU A 20 -3.51 -6.24 2.77
CA LEU A 20 -2.53 -7.26 3.10
C LEU A 20 -2.43 -8.32 2.00
N ASP A 21 -3.56 -8.84 1.54
CA ASP A 21 -3.63 -9.98 0.60
C ASP A 21 -4.44 -9.66 -0.68
N GLY A 22 -5.02 -8.46 -0.78
CA GLY A 22 -5.88 -8.09 -1.91
C GLY A 22 -7.25 -8.78 -1.89
N GLU A 23 -7.57 -9.54 -0.84
CA GLU A 23 -8.87 -10.18 -0.71
C GLU A 23 -9.93 -9.14 -0.31
N THR A 24 -11.07 -9.17 -0.99
CA THR A 24 -12.20 -8.26 -0.75
C THR A 24 -13.11 -8.75 0.38
N ASN A 25 -13.01 -10.03 0.75
CA ASN A 25 -13.87 -10.64 1.74
C ASN A 25 -13.55 -10.14 3.15
N LEU A 26 -14.60 -9.95 3.94
CA LEU A 26 -14.46 -9.64 5.35
C LEU A 26 -14.08 -10.91 6.13
N LYS A 27 -13.04 -10.81 6.95
CA LYS A 27 -12.62 -11.89 7.83
C LYS A 27 -13.20 -11.66 9.21
N LEU A 28 -13.92 -12.65 9.73
CA LEU A 28 -14.42 -12.66 11.09
C LEU A 28 -13.25 -12.88 12.06
N LYS A 29 -13.16 -12.01 13.06
CA LYS A 29 -12.21 -12.05 14.17
C LYS A 29 -13.01 -12.01 15.47
N ALA A 30 -12.52 -12.65 16.51
CA ALA A 30 -13.23 -12.71 17.78
C ALA A 30 -12.31 -12.32 18.94
N ALA A 31 -12.88 -11.67 19.95
CA ALA A 31 -12.21 -11.54 21.24
C ALA A 31 -12.18 -12.91 21.95
N PRO A 32 -11.14 -13.19 22.76
CA PRO A 32 -11.08 -14.40 23.58
C PRO A 32 -12.30 -14.52 24.52
N SER A 33 -12.76 -15.75 24.73
CA SER A 33 -13.97 -16.01 25.53
C SER A 33 -13.81 -15.57 26.99
N ALA A 34 -12.60 -15.70 27.54
CA ALA A 34 -12.26 -15.28 28.90
C ALA A 34 -12.40 -13.76 29.09
N THR A 35 -11.92 -12.96 28.13
CA THR A 35 -12.02 -11.50 28.22
C THR A 35 -13.45 -11.03 28.01
N GLN A 36 -14.18 -11.71 27.12
CA GLN A 36 -15.55 -11.35 26.78
C GLN A 36 -16.51 -11.47 27.96
N LYS A 37 -16.35 -12.48 28.83
CA LYS A 37 -17.12 -12.64 30.07
C LYS A 37 -16.91 -11.50 31.08
N ALA A 38 -15.78 -10.81 31.00
CA ALA A 38 -15.46 -9.68 31.89
C ALA A 38 -16.16 -8.38 31.47
N PHE A 39 -16.63 -8.30 30.22
CA PHE A 39 -17.32 -7.12 29.67
C PHE A 39 -18.83 -7.33 29.61
N PRO A 40 -19.63 -6.24 29.71
CA PRO A 40 -21.08 -6.33 29.55
C PRO A 40 -21.42 -6.79 28.13
N ALA A 41 -22.42 -7.68 28.01
CA ALA A 41 -22.96 -8.06 26.71
C ALA A 41 -23.50 -6.82 25.98
N THR A 42 -23.14 -6.66 24.72
CA THR A 42 -23.64 -5.57 23.87
C THR A 42 -25.17 -5.67 23.77
N PRO A 43 -25.95 -4.70 24.29
CA PRO A 43 -27.40 -4.75 24.15
C PRO A 43 -27.80 -4.56 22.69
N GLU A 44 -28.69 -5.41 22.16
CA GLU A 44 -29.16 -5.38 20.76
C GLU A 44 -29.80 -4.04 20.33
N GLY A 45 -30.08 -3.13 21.28
CA GLY A 45 -30.63 -1.77 21.06
C GLY A 45 -29.64 -0.60 21.13
N THR A 46 -28.33 -0.81 21.33
CA THR A 46 -27.32 0.28 21.45
C THR A 46 -26.83 0.80 20.08
N LYS A 47 -27.75 1.11 19.17
CA LYS A 47 -27.43 1.72 17.85
C LYS A 47 -27.53 3.26 17.85
N SER A 48 -27.97 3.88 18.94
CA SER A 48 -27.94 5.35 19.06
C SER A 48 -26.54 5.83 19.50
N ASP A 49 -26.07 6.95 18.93
CA ASP A 49 -24.75 7.51 19.24
C ASP A 49 -24.54 7.76 20.75
N ALA A 50 -25.62 8.13 21.46
CA ALA A 50 -25.61 8.31 22.91
C ALA A 50 -25.44 6.98 23.68
N GLY A 51 -26.08 5.90 23.21
CA GLY A 51 -25.94 4.55 23.79
C GLY A 51 -24.56 3.96 23.54
N LEU A 52 -23.99 4.19 22.35
CA LEU A 52 -22.63 3.75 22.02
C LEU A 52 -21.58 4.48 22.86
N ALA A 53 -21.76 5.78 23.09
CA ALA A 53 -20.88 6.57 23.95
C ALA A 53 -20.94 6.16 25.43
N ALA A 54 -22.12 5.74 25.91
CA ALA A 54 -22.27 5.19 27.26
C ALA A 54 -21.61 3.80 27.39
N LEU A 55 -21.82 2.90 26.41
CA LEU A 55 -21.18 1.59 26.37
C LEU A 55 -19.66 1.72 26.32
N ARG A 56 -19.13 2.64 25.50
CA ARG A 56 -17.70 2.90 25.42
C ARG A 56 -17.12 3.35 26.77
N ARG A 57 -17.85 4.17 27.54
CA ARG A 57 -17.42 4.60 28.88
C ARG A 57 -17.41 3.44 29.88
N ASP A 58 -18.43 2.58 29.88
CA ASP A 58 -18.47 1.40 30.78
C ASP A 58 -17.41 0.34 30.41
N VAL A 59 -17.18 0.12 29.12
CA VAL A 59 -16.13 -0.80 28.66
C VAL A 59 -14.75 -0.25 29.04
N VAL A 60 -14.50 1.04 28.88
CA VAL A 60 -13.21 1.65 29.24
C VAL A 60 -12.98 1.65 30.76
N SER A 61 -14.00 1.92 31.57
CA SER A 61 -13.87 1.85 33.03
C SER A 61 -13.59 0.42 33.51
N ARG A 62 -14.28 -0.58 32.96
CA ARG A 62 -14.00 -2.00 33.27
C ARG A 62 -12.65 -2.47 32.76
N ALA A 63 -12.25 -2.02 31.56
CA ALA A 63 -10.92 -2.32 31.03
C ALA A 63 -9.80 -1.76 31.92
N SER A 64 -10.03 -0.60 32.56
CA SER A 64 -9.07 -0.02 33.51
C SER A 64 -8.94 -0.78 34.83
N ALA A 65 -9.97 -1.56 35.19
CA ALA A 65 -10.00 -2.40 36.40
C ALA A 65 -9.59 -3.85 36.12
N LEU A 66 -9.41 -4.24 34.86
CA LEU A 66 -9.09 -5.60 34.44
C LEU A 66 -7.58 -5.79 34.33
N ASP A 67 -7.02 -6.74 35.07
CA ASP A 67 -5.61 -7.10 34.94
C ASP A 67 -5.47 -8.23 33.92
N VAL A 68 -4.93 -7.89 32.74
CA VAL A 68 -4.78 -8.80 31.60
C VAL A 68 -3.31 -8.90 31.22
N CYS A 69 -2.79 -10.12 31.26
CA CYS A 69 -1.46 -10.44 30.78
C CYS A 69 -1.57 -11.18 29.43
N VAL A 70 -0.87 -10.69 28.41
CA VAL A 70 -0.82 -11.31 27.08
C VAL A 70 0.60 -11.82 26.85
N ASP A 71 0.75 -13.14 26.86
CA ASP A 71 1.99 -13.82 26.52
C ASP A 71 1.94 -14.14 25.01
N ALA A 72 2.75 -13.45 24.20
CA ALA A 72 2.81 -13.66 22.76
C ALA A 72 4.19 -14.16 22.33
N GLU A 73 4.24 -14.93 21.24
CA GLU A 73 5.50 -15.30 20.63
C GLU A 73 6.30 -14.07 20.14
N ALA A 74 7.60 -14.24 19.94
CA ALA A 74 8.46 -13.20 19.38
C ALA A 74 7.96 -12.72 18.01
N PRO A 75 8.22 -11.47 17.61
CA PRO A 75 7.85 -10.96 16.29
C PRO A 75 8.33 -11.87 15.15
N GLN A 76 7.41 -12.32 14.30
CA GLN A 76 7.69 -13.18 13.14
C GLN A 76 7.14 -12.57 11.85
N THR A 77 7.71 -13.00 10.72
CA THR A 77 7.29 -12.57 9.37
C THR A 77 5.98 -13.24 8.92
N SER A 78 5.64 -14.41 9.46
CA SER A 78 4.42 -15.15 9.09
C SER A 78 3.17 -14.42 9.54
N ILE A 79 2.29 -14.13 8.57
CA ILE A 79 1.02 -13.40 8.78
C ILE A 79 -0.11 -14.35 9.20
N HIS A 80 -0.02 -15.63 8.85
CA HIS A 80 -1.10 -16.61 9.03
C HIS A 80 -1.01 -17.40 10.33
N GLU A 81 0.16 -17.47 10.94
CA GLU A 81 0.38 -18.15 12.20
C GLU A 81 0.42 -17.14 13.33
N PHE A 82 -0.23 -17.40 14.45
CA PHE A 82 -0.04 -16.64 15.68
C PHE A 82 -0.19 -17.61 16.84
N LYS A 83 0.77 -17.57 17.76
CA LYS A 83 0.72 -18.31 19.02
C LYS A 83 0.87 -17.34 20.17
N GLY A 84 -0.13 -17.31 21.03
CA GLY A 84 -0.07 -16.60 22.29
C GLY A 84 -1.04 -17.19 23.30
N ARG A 85 -1.07 -16.59 24.48
CA ARG A 85 -1.99 -16.91 25.57
C ARG A 85 -2.43 -15.61 26.21
N VAL A 86 -3.71 -15.49 26.51
CA VAL A 86 -4.22 -14.41 27.35
C VAL A 86 -4.54 -14.98 28.74
N ARG A 87 -4.10 -14.27 29.77
CA ARG A 87 -4.40 -14.57 31.18
C ARG A 87 -5.14 -13.39 31.77
N VAL A 88 -6.36 -13.62 32.22
CA VAL A 88 -7.17 -12.58 32.88
C VAL A 88 -7.14 -12.83 34.38
N SER A 89 -6.45 -11.96 35.12
CA SER A 89 -6.35 -12.02 36.57
C SER A 89 -7.32 -11.00 37.18
N GLY A 90 -8.34 -11.46 37.89
CA GLY A 90 -9.33 -10.58 38.54
C GLY A 90 -10.50 -10.17 37.63
N GLY A 91 -11.72 -10.28 38.19
CA GLY A 91 -12.99 -10.14 37.47
C GLY A 91 -13.89 -11.38 37.63
N ALA A 92 -15.11 -11.33 37.08
CA ALA A 92 -16.15 -12.35 37.26
C ALA A 92 -15.83 -13.76 36.69
N ALA A 93 -14.74 -13.91 35.93
CA ALA A 93 -14.27 -15.20 35.43
C ALA A 93 -12.75 -15.17 35.15
N PRO A 94 -11.89 -15.66 36.07
CA PRO A 94 -10.49 -15.92 35.75
C PRO A 94 -10.41 -17.06 34.73
N GLY A 95 -9.64 -16.87 33.67
CA GLY A 95 -9.55 -17.82 32.57
C GLY A 95 -8.32 -17.59 31.71
N ASP A 96 -7.76 -18.69 31.24
CA ASP A 96 -6.60 -18.72 30.36
C ASP A 96 -7.01 -19.28 29.01
N ASP A 97 -7.00 -18.43 27.98
CA ASP A 97 -7.38 -18.82 26.63
C ASP A 97 -6.15 -18.81 25.71
N PRO A 98 -5.97 -19.84 24.85
CA PRO A 98 -4.97 -19.80 23.80
C PRO A 98 -5.38 -18.77 22.75
N LEU A 99 -4.42 -17.94 22.32
CA LEU A 99 -4.62 -17.00 21.23
C LEU A 99 -4.08 -17.60 19.93
N GLY A 100 -4.94 -17.60 18.91
CA GLY A 100 -4.59 -17.98 17.56
C GLY A 100 -4.66 -16.80 16.59
N PRO A 101 -4.54 -17.07 15.28
CA PRO A 101 -4.62 -16.03 14.26
C PRO A 101 -6.01 -15.38 14.16
N LYS A 102 -7.07 -16.02 14.66
CA LYS A 102 -8.43 -15.47 14.69
C LYS A 102 -8.62 -14.37 15.75
N GLU A 103 -7.79 -14.39 16.79
CA GLU A 103 -7.79 -13.45 17.91
C GLU A 103 -6.71 -12.36 17.72
N LEU A 104 -6.08 -12.28 16.55
CA LEU A 104 -5.10 -11.25 16.20
C LEU A 104 -5.62 -10.34 15.08
N LEU A 105 -5.64 -9.03 15.37
CA LEU A 105 -5.85 -7.98 14.39
C LEU A 105 -4.49 -7.41 13.97
N LEU A 106 -4.20 -7.49 12.68
CA LEU A 106 -2.91 -7.07 12.12
C LEU A 106 -2.89 -5.58 11.79
N ARG A 107 -1.70 -4.98 11.75
CA ARG A 107 -1.54 -3.63 11.22
C ARG A 107 -1.90 -3.65 9.73
N GLY A 108 -2.66 -2.65 9.27
CA GLY A 108 -3.09 -2.51 7.87
C GLY A 108 -4.50 -3.05 7.57
N THR A 109 -5.10 -3.82 8.49
CA THR A 109 -6.50 -4.24 8.37
C THR A 109 -7.44 -3.10 8.73
N VAL A 110 -8.55 -2.98 8.00
CA VAL A 110 -9.58 -1.98 8.28
C VAL A 110 -10.76 -2.64 8.99
N LEU A 111 -11.12 -2.13 10.17
CA LEU A 111 -12.30 -2.58 10.91
C LEU A 111 -13.57 -2.21 10.13
N ARG A 112 -14.46 -3.18 9.93
CA ARG A 112 -15.73 -3.04 9.21
C ARG A 112 -16.86 -3.67 10.04
N ASN A 113 -18.10 -3.25 9.80
CA ASN A 113 -19.32 -3.80 10.40
C ASN A 113 -19.29 -3.92 11.93
N THR A 114 -18.46 -3.09 12.58
CA THR A 114 -18.32 -2.97 14.02
C THR A 114 -17.99 -1.53 14.37
N ALA A 115 -18.64 -1.01 15.40
CA ALA A 115 -18.55 0.40 15.75
C ALA A 115 -17.23 0.73 16.44
N PHE A 116 -16.82 -0.11 17.40
CA PHE A 116 -15.51 0.02 18.04
C PHE A 116 -15.01 -1.33 18.57
N CYS A 117 -13.71 -1.42 18.75
CA CYS A 117 -13.06 -2.50 19.49
C CYS A 117 -12.07 -1.92 20.50
N VAL A 118 -11.89 -2.64 21.61
CA VAL A 118 -10.89 -2.34 22.64
C VAL A 118 -9.96 -3.54 22.69
N GLY A 119 -8.65 -3.32 22.65
CA GLY A 119 -7.68 -4.40 22.61
C GLY A 119 -6.28 -3.97 23.04
N VAL A 120 -5.44 -4.97 23.31
CA VAL A 120 -4.04 -4.78 23.72
C VAL A 120 -3.14 -4.81 22.50
N VAL A 121 -2.22 -3.84 22.40
CA VAL A 121 -1.25 -3.80 21.32
C VAL A 121 -0.08 -4.72 21.67
N VAL A 122 0.10 -5.79 20.89
CA VAL A 122 1.16 -6.80 21.10
C VAL A 122 2.46 -6.42 20.40
N TYR A 123 2.38 -5.96 19.16
CA TYR A 123 3.55 -5.56 18.36
C TYR A 123 3.39 -4.12 17.87
N THR A 124 4.47 -3.35 17.86
CA THR A 124 4.46 -1.94 17.45
C THR A 124 5.53 -1.62 16.41
N GLY A 125 5.31 -0.57 15.62
CA GLY A 125 6.30 -0.04 14.68
C GLY A 125 6.89 -1.09 13.71
N PRO A 126 8.22 -1.24 13.65
CA PRO A 126 8.90 -2.17 12.74
C PRO A 126 8.72 -3.64 13.13
N GLU A 127 8.34 -3.92 14.38
CA GLU A 127 8.12 -5.29 14.86
C GLU A 127 6.74 -5.84 14.48
N THR A 128 5.90 -5.02 13.84
CA THR A 128 4.63 -5.52 13.30
C THR A 128 4.88 -6.48 12.14
N ARG A 129 4.19 -7.62 12.16
CA ARG A 129 4.37 -8.71 11.18
C ARG A 129 4.27 -8.25 9.72
N MET A 130 3.37 -7.31 9.42
CA MET A 130 3.23 -6.71 8.09
C MET A 130 4.51 -5.98 7.64
N VAL A 131 5.14 -5.23 8.55
CA VAL A 131 6.38 -4.49 8.23
C VAL A 131 7.56 -5.44 8.15
N MET A 132 7.62 -6.46 9.02
CA MET A 132 8.65 -7.51 8.91
C MET A 132 8.54 -8.30 7.60
N ASN A 133 7.33 -8.51 7.08
CA ASN A 133 7.11 -9.11 5.77
C ASN A 133 7.34 -8.13 4.60
N SER A 134 7.53 -6.83 4.88
CA SER A 134 7.83 -5.83 3.86
C SER A 134 9.33 -5.82 3.54
N ARG A 135 9.68 -5.70 2.25
CA ARG A 135 11.07 -5.54 1.83
C ARG A 135 11.43 -4.05 1.85
N PRO A 136 12.64 -3.68 2.31
CA PRO A 136 13.09 -2.30 2.20
C PRO A 136 13.05 -1.88 0.72
N ALA A 137 12.59 -0.66 0.47
CA ALA A 137 12.51 -0.14 -0.88
C ALA A 137 13.92 -0.12 -1.50
N PRO A 138 14.16 -0.82 -2.62
CA PRO A 138 15.45 -0.76 -3.28
C PRO A 138 15.67 0.64 -3.86
N ILE A 139 16.93 1.07 -3.92
CA ILE A 139 17.31 2.29 -4.64
C ILE A 139 17.01 2.06 -6.12
N LYS A 140 16.11 2.86 -6.68
CA LYS A 140 15.72 2.79 -8.09
C LYS A 140 16.62 3.73 -8.89
N GLN A 141 17.46 3.15 -9.75
CA GLN A 141 18.26 3.91 -10.72
C GLN A 141 17.58 3.87 -12.08
N SER A 142 17.47 5.03 -12.71
CA SER A 142 16.90 5.14 -14.07
C SER A 142 17.87 4.53 -15.09
N ASN A 143 17.34 4.07 -16.21
CA ASN A 143 18.14 3.59 -17.33
C ASN A 143 18.99 4.73 -17.91
N LEU A 144 18.42 5.94 -17.98
CA LEU A 144 19.13 7.13 -18.43
C LEU A 144 20.34 7.46 -17.54
N GLU A 145 20.21 7.35 -16.21
CA GLU A 145 21.35 7.47 -15.29
C GLU A 145 22.44 6.44 -15.58
N ARG A 146 22.07 5.18 -15.87
CA ARG A 146 23.06 4.14 -16.22
C ARG A 146 23.80 4.45 -17.52
N ILE A 147 23.09 4.96 -18.52
CA ILE A 147 23.68 5.36 -19.81
C ILE A 147 24.62 6.54 -19.60
N THR A 148 24.20 7.57 -18.86
CA THR A 148 25.03 8.72 -18.51
C THR A 148 26.29 8.30 -17.76
N ASN A 149 26.18 7.42 -16.75
CA ASN A 149 27.34 6.88 -16.02
C ASN A 149 28.31 6.15 -16.96
N ARG A 150 27.81 5.37 -17.92
CA ARG A 150 28.64 4.67 -18.91
C ARG A 150 29.36 5.66 -19.84
N ILE A 151 28.67 6.71 -20.31
CA ILE A 151 29.29 7.76 -21.15
C ILE A 151 30.34 8.53 -20.36
N MET A 152 30.07 8.89 -19.10
CA MET A 152 31.02 9.57 -18.22
C MET A 152 32.29 8.73 -18.00
N LEU A 153 32.15 7.42 -17.83
CA LEU A 153 33.29 6.50 -17.76
C LEU A 153 34.11 6.52 -19.07
N LEU A 154 33.45 6.48 -20.23
CA LEU A 154 34.13 6.54 -21.52
C LEU A 154 34.88 7.86 -21.74
N ILE A 155 34.28 8.99 -21.35
CA ILE A 155 34.92 10.31 -21.41
C ILE A 155 36.13 10.36 -20.47
N LEU A 156 36.02 9.85 -19.24
CA LEU A 156 37.13 9.79 -18.29
C LEU A 156 38.30 8.96 -18.82
N LEU A 157 38.02 7.79 -19.41
CA LEU A 157 39.05 6.94 -20.02
C LEU A 157 39.70 7.63 -21.21
N ALA A 158 38.92 8.30 -22.06
CA ALA A 158 39.44 9.08 -23.19
C ALA A 158 40.31 10.25 -22.72
N GLN A 159 39.89 10.97 -21.67
CA GLN A 159 40.65 12.05 -21.04
C GLN A 159 41.98 11.55 -20.48
N ALA A 160 41.96 10.43 -19.75
CA ALA A 160 43.17 9.81 -19.21
C ALA A 160 44.14 9.38 -20.33
N ALA A 161 43.61 8.78 -21.41
CA ALA A 161 44.40 8.39 -22.58
C ALA A 161 45.02 9.60 -23.29
N LEU A 162 44.24 10.69 -23.50
CA LEU A 162 44.75 11.91 -24.12
C LEU A 162 45.83 12.57 -23.25
N ALA A 163 45.64 12.62 -21.94
CA ALA A 163 46.65 13.12 -21.01
C ALA A 163 47.94 12.28 -21.04
N LEU A 164 47.84 10.95 -21.17
CA LEU A 164 49.01 10.07 -21.32
C LEU A 164 49.75 10.34 -22.63
N ILE A 165 49.04 10.47 -23.75
CA ILE A 165 49.64 10.77 -25.06
C ILE A 165 50.35 12.13 -25.02
N SER A 166 49.69 13.16 -24.47
CA SER A 166 50.28 14.51 -24.34
C SER A 166 51.50 14.51 -23.42
N ALA A 167 51.44 13.84 -22.26
CA ALA A 167 52.57 13.73 -21.34
C ALA A 167 53.76 13.00 -21.99
N TRP A 168 53.50 11.92 -22.73
CA TRP A 168 54.52 11.18 -23.46
C TRP A 168 55.18 12.03 -24.55
N LEU A 169 54.39 12.78 -25.32
CA LEU A 169 54.88 13.68 -26.36
C LEU A 169 55.71 14.82 -25.76
N SER A 170 55.27 15.38 -24.63
CA SER A 170 56.03 16.41 -23.90
C SER A 170 57.35 15.88 -23.34
N CYS A 171 57.39 14.67 -22.79
CA CYS A 171 58.64 14.04 -22.34
C CYS A 171 59.62 13.82 -23.50
N ARG A 172 59.13 13.39 -24.67
CA ARG A 172 59.94 13.25 -25.91
C ARG A 172 60.43 14.61 -26.44
N GLY A 173 59.58 15.64 -26.38
CA GLY A 173 59.89 16.98 -26.86
C GLY A 173 60.90 17.74 -25.99
N GLN A 174 61.13 17.30 -24.75
CA GLN A 174 62.06 17.97 -23.83
C GLN A 174 63.50 18.02 -24.36
N ASP A 175 63.94 17.04 -25.15
CA ASP A 175 65.29 17.05 -25.71
C ASP A 175 65.51 18.20 -26.69
N ASN A 176 64.45 18.64 -27.38
CA ASN A 176 64.48 19.85 -28.21
C ASN A 176 64.29 21.14 -27.38
N LEU A 177 63.49 21.10 -26.30
CA LEU A 177 63.30 22.28 -25.43
C LEU A 177 64.57 22.74 -24.70
N LYS A 178 65.53 21.84 -24.45
CA LYS A 178 66.86 22.19 -23.89
C LYS A 178 67.62 23.22 -24.75
N GLN A 179 67.26 23.38 -26.03
CA GLN A 179 67.88 24.33 -26.94
C GLN A 179 67.28 25.75 -26.84
N HIS A 180 66.13 25.92 -26.17
CA HIS A 180 65.45 27.20 -26.05
C HIS A 180 65.79 27.91 -24.73
N TRP A 181 66.79 28.79 -24.80
CA TRP A 181 67.34 29.54 -23.64
C TRP A 181 66.31 30.39 -22.87
N TYR A 182 65.14 30.67 -23.45
CA TYR A 182 64.09 31.50 -22.86
C TYR A 182 63.01 30.71 -22.08
N LEU A 183 63.04 29.37 -22.10
CA LEU A 183 62.08 28.52 -21.37
C LEU A 183 62.72 28.03 -20.07
N LEU A 184 62.33 28.66 -18.95
CA LEU A 184 62.76 28.22 -17.62
C LEU A 184 62.07 26.90 -17.27
N ARG A 185 62.84 25.87 -16.86
CA ARG A 185 62.28 24.61 -16.38
C ARG A 185 61.66 24.85 -15.00
N PRO A 186 60.35 24.64 -14.81
CA PRO A 186 59.78 24.68 -13.46
C PRO A 186 60.31 23.48 -12.66
N ASP A 187 60.73 23.70 -11.42
CA ASP A 187 61.10 22.63 -10.50
C ASP A 187 59.83 21.91 -10.03
N ILE A 188 59.50 20.80 -10.68
CA ILE A 188 58.35 19.96 -10.31
C ILE A 188 58.79 19.00 -9.19
N LEU A 189 58.07 18.96 -8.07
CA LEU A 189 58.31 18.04 -6.94
C LEU A 189 58.09 16.55 -7.29
N LEU A 190 57.38 16.27 -8.38
CA LEU A 190 57.04 14.92 -8.86
C LEU A 190 57.94 14.54 -10.04
N PRO A 191 58.09 13.22 -10.34
CA PRO A 191 58.74 12.78 -11.57
C PRO A 191 58.10 13.46 -12.79
N ASP A 192 58.91 13.97 -13.72
CA ASP A 192 58.46 14.77 -14.85
C ASP A 192 57.27 14.15 -15.60
N SER A 193 57.31 12.84 -15.85
CA SER A 193 56.22 12.11 -16.52
C SER A 193 54.89 12.18 -15.79
N VAL A 194 54.91 12.07 -14.46
CA VAL A 194 53.71 12.13 -13.60
C VAL A 194 53.24 13.58 -13.47
N GLY A 195 54.16 14.53 -13.32
CA GLY A 195 53.87 15.96 -13.26
C GLY A 195 53.18 16.47 -14.53
N TYR A 196 53.73 16.13 -15.71
CA TYR A 196 53.10 16.48 -17.00
C TYR A 196 51.76 15.77 -17.20
N TRP A 197 51.65 14.48 -16.84
CA TRP A 197 50.38 13.77 -16.93
C TRP A 197 49.29 14.42 -16.09
N LEU A 198 49.57 14.75 -14.83
CA LEU A 198 48.62 15.46 -13.96
C LEU A 198 48.26 16.85 -14.52
N THR A 199 49.24 17.57 -15.07
CA THR A 199 49.04 18.91 -15.65
C THR A 199 48.09 18.85 -16.85
N PHE A 200 48.31 17.92 -17.79
CA PHE A 200 47.41 17.72 -18.92
C PHE A 200 46.06 17.13 -18.51
N PHE A 201 46.03 16.26 -17.50
CA PHE A 201 44.79 15.69 -16.99
C PHE A 201 43.88 16.76 -16.38
N VAL A 202 44.44 17.70 -15.60
CA VAL A 202 43.72 18.86 -15.07
C VAL A 202 43.33 19.82 -16.19
N LEU A 203 44.21 20.07 -17.17
CA LEU A 203 43.88 20.92 -18.32
C LEU A 203 42.67 20.38 -19.12
N TYR A 204 42.57 19.06 -19.25
CA TYR A 204 41.46 18.39 -19.95
C TYR A 204 40.25 18.11 -19.06
N SER A 205 40.22 18.54 -17.79
CA SER A 205 39.10 18.27 -16.88
C SER A 205 37.77 18.89 -17.36
N ASN A 206 37.83 19.92 -18.20
CA ASN A 206 36.65 20.55 -18.81
C ASN A 206 35.92 19.66 -19.83
N LEU A 207 36.51 18.53 -20.27
CA LEU A 207 35.82 17.53 -21.08
C LEU A 207 34.70 16.84 -20.32
N MET A 208 34.83 16.73 -18.99
CA MET A 208 33.79 16.21 -18.13
C MET A 208 32.77 17.32 -17.84
N PRO A 209 31.51 17.19 -18.30
CA PRO A 209 30.51 18.22 -18.08
C PRO A 209 30.04 18.21 -16.62
N ILE A 210 30.65 19.04 -15.78
CA ILE A 210 30.35 19.14 -14.34
C ILE A 210 28.87 19.48 -14.09
N SER A 211 28.25 20.24 -14.98
CA SER A 211 26.85 20.68 -14.88
C SER A 211 25.82 19.62 -15.27
N LEU A 212 26.23 18.48 -15.86
CA LEU A 212 25.28 17.52 -16.44
C LEU A 212 24.29 16.96 -15.41
N TYR A 213 24.78 16.48 -14.25
CA TYR A 213 23.91 15.91 -13.21
C TYR A 213 22.98 16.96 -12.58
N PRO A 214 23.47 18.14 -12.14
CA PRO A 214 22.58 19.18 -11.65
C PRO A 214 21.50 19.57 -12.67
N THR A 215 21.86 19.72 -13.94
CA THR A 215 20.88 20.05 -14.99
C THR A 215 19.84 18.95 -15.18
N MET A 216 20.24 17.67 -15.18
CA MET A 216 19.31 16.55 -15.23
C MET A 216 18.35 16.54 -14.04
N GLU A 217 18.83 16.82 -12.83
CA GLU A 217 18.00 16.87 -11.62
C GLU A 217 16.99 18.02 -11.66
N TRP A 218 17.41 19.19 -12.15
CA TRP A 218 16.51 20.31 -12.38
C TRP A 218 15.43 19.94 -13.40
N CYS A 219 15.80 19.31 -14.53
CA CYS A 219 14.83 18.85 -15.51
C CYS A 219 13.82 17.85 -14.90
N ASN A 220 14.27 16.88 -14.11
CA ASN A 220 13.41 15.92 -13.42
C ASN A 220 12.44 16.60 -12.46
N THR A 221 12.93 17.59 -11.71
CA THR A 221 12.12 18.36 -10.76
C THR A 221 11.03 19.17 -11.46
N PHE A 222 11.37 19.85 -12.56
CA PHE A 222 10.38 20.59 -13.35
C PHE A 222 9.35 19.67 -14.01
N GLN A 223 9.77 18.52 -14.53
CA GLN A 223 8.84 17.52 -15.08
C GLN A 223 7.87 17.00 -14.01
N ALA A 224 8.38 16.68 -12.82
CA ALA A 224 7.56 16.27 -11.68
C ALA A 224 6.55 17.37 -11.29
N TYR A 225 6.98 18.64 -11.29
CA TYR A 225 6.11 19.78 -11.04
C TYR A 225 4.99 19.91 -12.08
N PHE A 226 5.29 19.73 -13.37
CA PHE A 226 4.26 19.79 -14.42
C PHE A 226 3.24 18.65 -14.30
N ILE A 227 3.66 17.44 -13.94
CA ILE A 227 2.73 16.31 -13.71
C ILE A 227 1.79 16.59 -12.53
N GLN A 228 2.31 17.16 -11.44
CA GLN A 228 1.48 17.48 -10.26
C GLN A 228 0.47 18.58 -10.52
N ASN A 229 0.78 19.52 -11.42
CA ASN A 229 -0.07 20.66 -11.75
C ASN A 229 -0.90 20.45 -13.04
N ASP A 230 -1.01 19.22 -13.54
CA ASP A 230 -1.82 18.92 -14.72
C ASP A 230 -3.29 18.69 -14.32
N VAL A 231 -4.18 19.55 -14.84
CA VAL A 231 -5.63 19.43 -14.65
C VAL A 231 -6.18 18.13 -15.23
N LYS A 232 -5.56 17.59 -16.30
CA LYS A 232 -6.01 16.32 -16.91
C LYS A 232 -5.72 15.10 -16.04
N MET A 233 -4.76 15.20 -15.12
CA MET A 233 -4.40 14.14 -14.18
C MET A 233 -5.04 14.34 -12.80
N PHE A 234 -5.96 15.29 -12.67
CA PHE A 234 -6.71 15.55 -11.45
C PHE A 234 -7.97 14.69 -11.37
N TYR A 235 -8.14 13.95 -10.27
CA TYR A 235 -9.33 13.15 -10.05
C TYR A 235 -10.40 13.95 -9.29
N THR A 236 -11.51 14.25 -9.98
CA THR A 236 -12.54 15.19 -9.52
C THR A 236 -13.36 14.68 -8.34
N ASP A 237 -13.77 13.42 -8.34
CA ASP A 237 -14.77 12.91 -7.38
C ASP A 237 -14.22 12.85 -5.95
N LEU A 238 -12.94 12.49 -5.79
CA LEU A 238 -12.23 12.50 -4.49
C LEU A 238 -11.36 13.76 -4.31
N SER A 239 -11.41 14.72 -5.23
CA SER A 239 -10.58 15.93 -5.23
C SER A 239 -9.09 15.63 -4.97
N TYR A 240 -8.56 14.64 -5.70
CA TYR A 240 -7.23 14.09 -5.47
C TYR A 240 -6.29 14.41 -6.64
N PRO A 241 -5.24 15.24 -6.45
CA PRO A 241 -4.28 15.55 -7.50
C PRO A 241 -3.27 14.41 -7.71
N ALA A 242 -2.67 14.36 -8.91
CA ALA A 242 -1.56 13.46 -9.19
C ALA A 242 -0.34 13.81 -8.31
N GLY A 243 0.17 12.83 -7.56
CA GLY A 243 1.33 13.00 -6.69
C GLY A 243 2.56 12.28 -7.23
N VAL A 244 3.65 13.02 -7.45
CA VAL A 244 4.95 12.43 -7.84
C VAL A 244 5.83 12.31 -6.59
N ARG A 245 6.16 11.08 -6.19
CA ARG A 245 7.02 10.80 -5.02
C ARG A 245 8.50 10.65 -5.36
N SER A 246 8.83 10.43 -6.62
CA SER A 246 10.21 10.23 -7.08
C SER A 246 10.40 10.91 -8.43
N SER A 247 11.11 12.04 -8.44
CA SER A 247 11.39 12.86 -9.63
C SER A 247 12.28 12.12 -10.65
N ASN A 248 13.24 11.32 -10.18
CA ASN A 248 14.21 10.62 -11.05
C ASN A 248 13.56 9.62 -12.02
N LEU A 249 12.34 9.16 -11.72
CA LEU A 249 11.62 8.19 -12.54
C LEU A 249 10.68 8.84 -13.56
N CYS A 250 10.52 10.17 -13.55
CA CYS A 250 9.63 10.87 -14.49
C CYS A 250 9.98 10.57 -15.96
N GLN A 251 11.27 10.46 -16.28
CA GLN A 251 11.75 10.18 -17.63
C GLN A 251 11.48 8.73 -18.07
N GLU A 252 11.39 7.79 -17.12
CA GLU A 252 11.13 6.38 -17.40
C GLU A 252 9.69 6.11 -17.86
N LEU A 253 8.74 7.02 -17.57
CA LEU A 253 7.35 6.87 -18.03
C LEU A 253 7.26 6.75 -19.56
N GLY A 254 8.17 7.39 -20.29
CA GLY A 254 8.24 7.29 -21.75
C GLY A 254 8.89 6.01 -22.28
N GLN A 255 9.45 5.17 -21.41
CA GLN A 255 10.21 3.96 -21.78
C GLN A 255 9.54 2.66 -21.31
N VAL A 256 8.30 2.73 -20.82
CA VAL A 256 7.57 1.56 -20.31
C VAL A 256 7.22 0.61 -21.45
N SER A 257 7.70 -0.64 -21.37
CA SER A 257 7.37 -1.71 -22.34
C SER A 257 6.28 -2.67 -21.86
N TYR A 258 6.13 -2.83 -20.55
CA TYR A 258 5.18 -3.75 -19.93
C TYR A 258 4.45 -3.04 -18.80
N ILE A 259 3.12 -3.17 -18.77
CA ILE A 259 2.27 -2.65 -17.69
C ILE A 259 1.71 -3.86 -16.94
N PHE A 260 2.12 -4.00 -15.68
CA PHE A 260 1.52 -4.96 -14.75
C PHE A 260 0.42 -4.22 -13.98
N SER A 261 -0.84 -4.48 -14.34
CA SER A 261 -2.01 -3.90 -13.69
C SER A 261 -2.60 -4.88 -12.70
N ASP A 262 -2.97 -4.40 -11.51
CA ASP A 262 -3.82 -5.16 -10.61
C ASP A 262 -5.29 -5.06 -11.08
N LYS A 263 -6.10 -6.07 -10.77
CA LYS A 263 -7.54 -6.07 -11.11
C LYS A 263 -8.34 -5.31 -10.07
N THR A 264 -8.20 -5.71 -8.80
CA THR A 264 -9.08 -5.24 -7.73
C THR A 264 -8.62 -3.88 -7.24
N GLY A 265 -9.50 -2.88 -7.23
CA GLY A 265 -9.18 -1.53 -6.78
C GLY A 265 -8.40 -0.67 -7.77
N THR A 266 -7.82 -1.26 -8.83
CA THR A 266 -7.19 -0.52 -9.94
C THR A 266 -8.07 -0.52 -11.19
N LEU A 267 -8.44 -1.70 -11.71
CA LEU A 267 -9.36 -1.80 -12.85
C LEU A 267 -10.83 -1.76 -12.42
N THR A 268 -11.13 -2.20 -11.20
CA THR A 268 -12.49 -2.23 -10.65
C THR A 268 -12.62 -1.29 -9.46
N GLN A 269 -13.78 -0.63 -9.33
CA GLN A 269 -14.11 0.23 -8.19
C GLN A 269 -14.42 -0.57 -6.91
N ASN A 270 -14.28 -1.90 -6.94
CA ASN A 270 -14.71 -2.82 -5.88
C ASN A 270 -16.19 -2.62 -5.47
N VAL A 271 -17.03 -2.20 -6.43
CA VAL A 271 -18.49 -2.09 -6.30
C VAL A 271 -19.10 -3.10 -7.24
N MET A 272 -19.91 -4.01 -6.69
CA MET A 272 -20.59 -5.04 -7.45
C MET A 272 -22.08 -4.68 -7.54
N GLU A 273 -22.58 -4.44 -8.75
CA GLU A 273 -24.00 -4.19 -9.01
C GLU A 273 -24.64 -5.36 -9.77
N LEU A 274 -25.82 -5.79 -9.33
CA LEU A 274 -26.63 -6.76 -10.07
C LEU A 274 -27.21 -6.07 -11.32
N LYS A 275 -26.82 -6.52 -12.52
CA LYS A 275 -27.30 -5.96 -13.81
C LYS A 275 -28.32 -6.84 -14.53
N ARG A 276 -28.10 -8.17 -14.55
CA ARG A 276 -28.94 -9.14 -15.26
C ARG A 276 -29.10 -10.43 -14.46
N VAL A 277 -30.24 -11.09 -14.64
CA VAL A 277 -30.52 -12.44 -14.12
C VAL A 277 -31.08 -13.31 -15.24
N TYR A 278 -30.78 -14.60 -15.20
CA TYR A 278 -31.31 -15.58 -16.14
C TYR A 278 -32.18 -16.57 -15.39
N ILE A 279 -33.48 -16.59 -15.68
CA ILE A 279 -34.48 -17.39 -14.97
C ILE A 279 -35.34 -18.10 -16.02
N ALA A 280 -35.52 -19.41 -15.86
CA ALA A 280 -36.43 -20.24 -16.67
C ALA A 280 -36.34 -20.01 -18.20
N GLY A 281 -35.11 -19.89 -18.73
CA GLY A 281 -34.89 -19.72 -20.17
C GLY A 281 -34.91 -18.28 -20.67
N LYS A 282 -35.22 -17.29 -19.82
CA LYS A 282 -35.31 -15.87 -20.17
C LYS A 282 -34.29 -15.03 -19.41
N VAL A 283 -33.67 -14.07 -20.10
CA VAL A 283 -32.77 -13.08 -19.50
C VAL A 283 -33.59 -11.85 -19.12
N TYR A 284 -33.46 -11.42 -17.88
CA TYR A 284 -34.09 -10.21 -17.36
C TYR A 284 -33.03 -9.16 -17.03
N GLY A 285 -33.31 -7.90 -17.36
CA GLY A 285 -32.43 -6.77 -17.10
C GLY A 285 -31.51 -6.40 -18.27
N ASP A 286 -30.80 -5.30 -18.11
CA ASP A 286 -29.93 -4.75 -19.15
C ASP A 286 -28.55 -4.39 -18.60
N VAL A 287 -27.50 -4.67 -19.38
CA VAL A 287 -26.11 -4.30 -19.05
C VAL A 287 -25.88 -2.81 -19.28
N THR A 288 -26.61 -2.20 -20.21
CA THR A 288 -26.45 -0.77 -20.55
C THR A 288 -27.04 0.17 -19.50
N ALA A 289 -27.82 -0.34 -18.54
CA ALA A 289 -28.42 0.46 -17.50
C ALA A 289 -27.34 1.08 -16.59
N GLU A 290 -27.38 2.41 -16.42
CA GLU A 290 -26.35 3.13 -15.65
C GLU A 290 -26.26 2.65 -14.19
N LYS A 291 -27.37 2.33 -13.52
CA LYS A 291 -27.39 1.92 -12.11
C LYS A 291 -28.31 0.73 -11.85
N GLY A 292 -27.77 -0.28 -11.18
CA GLY A 292 -28.53 -1.42 -10.63
C GLY A 292 -29.29 -2.27 -11.67
N PHE A 293 -30.28 -3.02 -11.18
CA PHE A 293 -31.05 -4.00 -11.95
C PHE A 293 -32.29 -3.37 -12.61
N ALA A 294 -32.21 -3.09 -13.91
CA ALA A 294 -33.32 -2.50 -14.69
C ALA A 294 -34.43 -3.51 -15.09
N GLY A 295 -34.30 -4.79 -14.72
CA GLY A 295 -35.20 -5.87 -15.11
C GLY A 295 -36.45 -6.04 -14.23
N ALA A 296 -36.61 -5.25 -13.17
CA ALA A 296 -37.66 -5.48 -12.17
C ALA A 296 -39.08 -5.53 -12.77
N ARG A 297 -39.42 -4.61 -13.68
CA ARG A 297 -40.72 -4.60 -14.36
C ARG A 297 -40.93 -5.82 -15.25
N GLN A 298 -39.88 -6.30 -15.92
CA GLN A 298 -39.95 -7.48 -16.78
C GLN A 298 -40.13 -8.76 -15.97
N VAL A 299 -39.48 -8.83 -14.80
CA VAL A 299 -39.66 -9.93 -13.85
C VAL A 299 -41.08 -9.94 -13.31
N ILE A 300 -41.62 -8.78 -12.89
CA ILE A 300 -43.00 -8.68 -12.38
C ILE A 300 -44.00 -9.10 -13.45
N ALA A 301 -43.84 -8.65 -14.70
CA ALA A 301 -44.72 -9.04 -15.80
C ALA A 301 -44.61 -10.54 -16.15
N ALA A 302 -43.41 -11.15 -16.01
CA ALA A 302 -43.23 -12.57 -16.25
C ALA A 302 -43.71 -13.44 -15.08
N ARG A 303 -43.84 -12.87 -13.88
CA ARG A 303 -44.42 -13.53 -12.71
C ARG A 303 -45.92 -13.76 -12.86
N ASP A 304 -46.62 -12.91 -13.62
CA ASP A 304 -48.04 -13.11 -13.93
C ASP A 304 -48.30 -14.36 -14.80
N ASP A 305 -47.26 -14.90 -15.45
CA ASP A 305 -47.35 -16.15 -16.18
C ASP A 305 -47.26 -17.36 -15.23
N ARG A 306 -48.33 -18.15 -15.17
CA ARG A 306 -48.53 -19.25 -14.20
C ARG A 306 -47.45 -20.34 -14.25
N ARG A 307 -46.75 -20.48 -15.38
CA ARG A 307 -45.64 -21.44 -15.55
C ARG A 307 -44.29 -20.93 -15.06
N THR A 308 -44.07 -19.62 -15.06
CA THR A 308 -42.76 -19.02 -14.74
C THR A 308 -42.73 -18.44 -13.32
N CYS A 309 -43.90 -18.24 -12.71
CA CYS A 309 -44.05 -17.67 -11.38
C CYS A 309 -43.29 -18.44 -10.29
N GLU A 310 -43.42 -19.78 -10.26
CA GLU A 310 -42.79 -20.60 -9.22
C GLU A 310 -41.26 -20.59 -9.30
N ASP A 311 -40.70 -20.60 -10.52
CA ASP A 311 -39.26 -20.53 -10.75
C ASP A 311 -38.68 -19.16 -10.38
N ILE A 312 -39.42 -18.08 -10.68
CA ILE A 312 -39.03 -16.70 -10.31
C ILE A 312 -39.03 -16.54 -8.79
N ASP A 313 -40.10 -16.97 -8.11
CA ASP A 313 -40.23 -16.82 -6.66
C ASP A 313 -39.13 -17.62 -5.93
N ARG A 314 -38.86 -18.87 -6.34
CA ARG A 314 -37.75 -19.67 -5.78
C ARG A 314 -36.38 -19.05 -6.03
N PHE A 315 -36.13 -18.48 -7.21
CA PHE A 315 -34.86 -17.83 -7.52
C PHE A 315 -34.57 -16.66 -6.58
N PHE A 316 -35.55 -15.78 -6.36
CA PHE A 316 -35.39 -14.63 -5.46
C PHE A 316 -35.36 -15.05 -3.98
N GLU A 317 -36.07 -16.11 -3.60
CA GLU A 317 -35.97 -16.69 -2.25
C GLU A 317 -34.54 -17.17 -1.96
N VAL A 318 -33.94 -17.94 -2.88
CA VAL A 318 -32.54 -18.38 -2.73
C VAL A 318 -31.59 -17.20 -2.69
N LEU A 319 -31.78 -16.18 -3.55
CA LEU A 319 -30.92 -14.99 -3.57
C LEU A 319 -30.98 -14.20 -2.24
N ALA A 320 -32.15 -14.17 -1.59
CA ALA A 320 -32.37 -13.44 -0.34
C ALA A 320 -32.00 -14.23 0.93
N VAL A 321 -32.00 -15.57 0.89
CA VAL A 321 -31.76 -16.41 2.08
C VAL A 321 -30.35 -17.01 2.07
N ALA A 322 -29.82 -17.38 0.91
CA ALA A 322 -28.53 -18.08 0.79
C ALA A 322 -27.33 -17.10 0.80
N HIS A 323 -27.26 -16.24 1.80
CA HIS A 323 -26.15 -15.30 1.98
C HIS A 323 -25.80 -15.06 3.45
N THR A 324 -24.57 -14.65 3.71
CA THR A 324 -24.11 -14.27 5.07
C THR A 324 -24.18 -12.76 5.34
N VAL A 325 -24.93 -12.02 4.51
CA VAL A 325 -25.08 -10.57 4.63
C VAL A 325 -25.84 -10.22 5.90
N MET A 326 -25.27 -9.30 6.67
CA MET A 326 -25.89 -8.76 7.87
C MET A 326 -26.65 -7.48 7.52
N VAL A 327 -27.88 -7.33 8.01
CA VAL A 327 -28.68 -6.13 7.77
C VAL A 327 -28.55 -5.18 8.96
N SER A 328 -28.02 -3.99 8.72
CA SER A 328 -27.99 -2.90 9.69
C SER A 328 -28.98 -1.81 9.26
N GLN A 329 -29.84 -1.37 10.17
CA GLN A 329 -30.72 -0.23 9.91
C GLN A 329 -29.98 1.05 10.27
N ALA A 330 -29.85 1.95 9.31
CA ALA A 330 -29.28 3.28 9.53
C ALA A 330 -30.30 4.20 10.24
N ALA A 331 -29.81 5.29 10.82
CA ALA A 331 -30.63 6.23 11.61
C ALA A 331 -31.74 6.92 10.79
N ASP A 332 -31.60 6.94 9.47
CA ASP A 332 -32.57 7.44 8.49
C ASP A 332 -33.65 6.41 8.11
N GLY A 333 -33.61 5.22 8.72
CA GLY A 333 -34.53 4.12 8.44
C GLY A 333 -34.17 3.30 7.20
N THR A 334 -33.09 3.64 6.49
CA THR A 334 -32.61 2.86 5.34
C THR A 334 -31.95 1.56 5.82
N LEU A 335 -32.23 0.46 5.10
CA LEU A 335 -31.57 -0.82 5.35
C LEU A 335 -30.24 -0.83 4.62
N LYS A 336 -29.16 -0.97 5.39
CA LYS A 336 -27.81 -1.15 4.89
C LYS A 336 -27.46 -2.64 4.97
N TYR A 337 -27.12 -3.19 3.81
CA TYR A 337 -26.70 -4.58 3.66
C TYR A 337 -25.19 -4.65 3.76
N GLU A 338 -24.70 -5.27 4.83
CA GLU A 338 -23.28 -5.42 5.14
C GLU A 338 -22.84 -6.84 4.80
N ALA A 339 -22.29 -6.99 3.59
CA ALA A 339 -21.71 -8.23 3.05
C ALA A 339 -20.23 -8.35 3.40
#